data_AF-X1BNG2-F1
#
_entry.id   AF-X1BNG2-F1
#
_cell.length_a   1.000
_cell.length_b   1.000
_cell.length_c   1.000
_cell.angle_alpha   90.00
_cell.angle_beta   90.00
_cell.angle_gamma   90.00
#
_symmetry.space_group_name_H-M   'P 1'
#
loop_
_entity.id
_entity.type
_entity.pdbx_description
1 polymer ?
#
loop_
_entity_poly.entity_id
_entity_poly.type
_entity_poly.pdbx_seq_one_letter_code
_entity_poly.pdbx_strand_id
1 'polypeptide(L)'
;MNPRFYDDIAEFYKVAYPFLLEHEAENNLPLAILISLKKNIEIYGEEKPLLFSLSDAKNVKLIAIRTPPHDLIISYADDLSTIEVLTEELTMRNENCQGVKF
;
A
#
# COMPACT_ATOMS: atom_id res chain seq x y z
N MET A 1 6.76 4.56 -14.40
CA MET A 1 6.07 4.67 -13.09
C MET A 1 7.11 4.85 -12.00
N ASN A 2 6.78 5.56 -10.94
CA ASN A 2 7.70 5.97 -9.87
C ASN A 2 7.30 5.27 -8.56
N PRO A 3 8.00 4.20 -8.14
CA PRO A 3 7.75 3.53 -6.89
C PRO A 3 8.27 4.34 -5.71
N ARG A 4 7.55 4.31 -4.58
CA ARG A 4 7.99 4.95 -3.34
C ARG A 4 7.52 4.17 -2.13
N PHE A 5 8.46 3.88 -1.24
CA PHE A 5 8.19 3.41 0.12
C PHE A 5 8.22 4.59 1.11
N TYR A 6 7.46 4.47 2.19
CA TYR A 6 7.32 5.52 3.20
C TYR A 6 7.63 4.97 4.58
N ASP A 7 8.42 5.71 5.35
CA ASP A 7 8.66 5.44 6.77
C ASP A 7 7.73 6.26 7.69
N ASP A 8 7.15 7.36 7.17
CA ASP A 8 6.20 8.21 7.88
C ASP A 8 4.78 8.03 7.34
N ILE A 9 3.89 7.56 8.23
CA ILE A 9 2.46 7.41 7.95
C ILE A 9 1.78 8.73 7.57
N ALA A 10 2.22 9.86 8.09
CA ALA A 10 1.63 11.16 7.76
C ALA A 10 1.93 11.58 6.32
N GLU A 11 3.13 11.28 5.80
CA GLU A 11 3.47 11.50 4.40
C GLU A 11 2.70 10.56 3.49
N PHE A 12 2.66 9.27 3.84
CA PHE A 12 1.94 8.27 3.07
C PHE A 12 0.44 8.58 2.99
N TYR A 13 -0.16 8.97 4.11
CA TYR A 13 -1.59 9.28 4.18
C TYR A 13 -2.02 10.40 3.23
N LYS A 14 -1.19 11.43 3.04
CA LYS A 14 -1.48 12.54 2.11
C LYS A 14 -1.64 12.07 0.66
N VAL A 15 -0.97 10.99 0.29
CA VAL A 15 -0.97 10.41 -1.06
C VAL A 15 -2.03 9.31 -1.17
N ALA A 16 -2.06 8.40 -0.20
CA ALA A 16 -2.91 7.22 -0.24
C ALA A 16 -4.39 7.53 0.00
N TYR A 17 -4.73 8.41 0.95
CA TYR A 17 -6.12 8.68 1.31
C TYR A 17 -6.97 9.21 0.14
N PRO A 18 -6.58 10.28 -0.59
CA PRO A 18 -7.40 10.78 -1.70
C PRO A 18 -7.55 9.77 -2.83
N PHE A 19 -6.51 8.98 -3.11
CA PHE A 19 -6.55 7.93 -4.14
C PHE A 19 -7.50 6.79 -3.77
N LEU A 20 -7.40 6.26 -2.55
CA LEU A 20 -8.27 5.16 -2.10
C LEU A 20 -9.74 5.58 -2.05
N LEU A 21 -10.02 6.85 -1.75
CA LEU A 21 -11.37 7.40 -1.66
C LEU A 21 -12.07 7.51 -3.03
N GLU A 22 -11.34 7.58 -4.14
CA GLU A 22 -11.93 7.68 -5.49
C GLU A 22 -12.79 6.44 -5.83
N HIS A 23 -12.35 5.27 -5.38
CA HIS A 23 -13.05 3.99 -5.46
C HIS A 23 -13.24 3.41 -4.05
N GLU A 24 -13.94 4.15 -3.18
CA GLU A 24 -14.08 3.81 -1.75
C GLU A 24 -14.60 2.39 -1.52
N ALA A 25 -15.58 1.95 -2.31
CA ALA A 25 -16.20 0.63 -2.14
C ALA A 25 -15.22 -0.50 -2.42
N GLU A 26 -14.45 -0.38 -3.50
CA GLU A 26 -13.41 -1.34 -3.92
C GLU A 26 -12.19 -1.28 -3.00
N ASN A 27 -11.90 -0.10 -2.43
CA ASN A 27 -10.77 0.15 -1.54
C ASN A 27 -11.14 0.14 -0.05
N ASN A 28 -12.31 -0.40 0.32
CA ASN A 28 -12.82 -0.30 1.69
C ASN A 28 -11.85 -0.85 2.75
N LEU A 29 -11.18 -1.97 2.46
CA LEU A 29 -10.21 -2.61 3.33
C LEU A 29 -8.90 -1.81 3.46
N PRO A 30 -8.16 -1.47 2.38
CA PRO A 30 -6.96 -0.65 2.50
C PRO A 30 -7.25 0.74 3.09
N LEU A 31 -8.43 1.32 2.84
CA LEU A 31 -8.84 2.59 3.43
C LEU A 31 -9.04 2.48 4.95
N ALA A 32 -9.72 1.43 5.42
CA ALA A 32 -9.91 1.19 6.85
C ALA A 32 -8.58 0.97 7.58
N ILE A 33 -7.65 0.24 6.98
CA ILE A 33 -6.30 0.02 7.52
C ILE A 33 -5.52 1.34 7.57
N LEU A 34 -5.52 2.12 6.48
CA LEU A 34 -4.84 3.41 6.42
C LEU A 34 -5.33 4.37 7.53
N ILE A 35 -6.65 4.46 7.74
CA ILE A 35 -7.25 5.29 8.80
C ILE A 35 -6.82 4.80 10.19
N SER A 36 -6.75 3.49 10.39
CA SER A 36 -6.32 2.88 11.66
C SER A 36 -4.85 3.17 11.95
N LEU A 37 -3.97 2.95 10.97
CA LEU A 37 -2.53 3.24 11.07
C LEU A 37 -2.25 4.73 11.33
N LYS A 38 -3.03 5.64 10.74
CA LYS A 38 -2.88 7.08 10.97
C LYS A 38 -3.16 7.49 12.41
N LYS A 39 -4.06 6.78 13.10
CA LYS A 39 -4.39 6.99 14.51
C LYS A 39 -3.34 6.39 15.43
N ASN A 40 -2.92 5.16 15.14
CA ASN A 40 -1.86 4.47 15.85
C ASN A 40 -1.11 3.54 14.89
N ILE A 41 0.17 3.80 14.68
CA ILE A 41 1.00 3.04 13.73
C ILE A 41 1.26 1.60 14.20
N GLU A 42 1.19 1.34 15.50
CA GLU A 42 1.45 0.04 16.13
C GLU A 42 0.16 -0.77 16.38
N ILE A 43 -0.98 -0.33 15.85
CA ILE A 43 -2.29 -0.94 16.15
C ILE A 43 -2.39 -2.42 15.75
N TYR A 44 -1.61 -2.86 14.77
CA TYR A 44 -1.56 -4.24 14.29
C TYR A 44 -0.33 -5.02 14.80
N GLY A 45 0.51 -4.40 15.63
CA GLY A 45 1.74 -5.00 16.17
C GLY A 45 2.88 -4.00 16.27
N GLU A 46 3.95 -4.41 16.94
CA GLU A 46 5.19 -3.61 17.09
C GLU A 46 6.04 -3.58 15.81
N GLU A 47 5.81 -4.53 14.90
CA GLU A 47 6.54 -4.57 13.63
C GLU A 47 6.06 -3.46 12.69
N LYS A 48 7.01 -2.78 12.03
CA LYS A 48 6.70 -1.64 11.17
C LYS A 48 5.88 -2.07 9.94
N PRO A 49 4.81 -1.33 9.61
CA PRO A 49 4.06 -1.61 8.40
C PRO A 49 4.87 -1.25 7.15
N LEU A 50 4.62 -1.98 6.06
CA LEU A 50 5.12 -1.61 4.74
C LEU A 50 4.08 -0.68 4.11
N LEU A 51 4.53 0.53 3.76
CA LEU A 51 3.70 1.56 3.13
C LEU A 51 4.30 1.88 1.75
N PHE A 52 3.53 1.66 0.69
CA PHE A 52 4.01 1.82 -0.68
C PHE A 52 3.00 2.52 -1.57
N SER A 53 3.50 3.38 -2.45
CA SER A 53 2.74 3.96 -3.55
C SER A 53 3.48 3.80 -4.86
N LEU A 54 2.74 3.55 -5.93
CA LEU A 54 3.20 3.69 -7.30
C LEU A 54 2.49 4.88 -7.93
N SER A 55 3.24 5.77 -8.58
CA SER A 55 2.67 6.93 -9.27
C SER A 55 3.19 7.07 -10.69
N ASP A 56 2.44 7.73 -11.56
CA ASP A 56 2.92 8.21 -12.85
C ASP A 56 2.79 9.73 -12.90
N ALA A 57 3.90 10.41 -13.19
CA ALA A 57 4.07 11.86 -13.08
C ALA A 57 3.55 12.45 -11.74
N LYS A 58 2.23 12.68 -11.63
CA LYS A 58 1.53 13.21 -10.45
C LYS A 58 0.33 12.38 -9.98
N ASN A 59 -0.03 11.32 -10.69
CA ASN A 59 -1.22 10.51 -10.39
C ASN A 59 -0.79 9.22 -9.71
N VAL A 60 -1.39 8.93 -8.56
CA VAL A 60 -1.24 7.62 -7.90
C VAL A 60 -1.93 6.57 -8.77
N LYS A 61 -1.27 5.43 -8.91
CA LYS A 61 -1.72 4.29 -9.72
C LYS A 61 -1.97 3.04 -8.90
N LEU A 62 -1.25 2.89 -7.79
CA LEU A 62 -1.38 1.76 -6.88
C LEU A 62 -0.99 2.19 -5.47
N ILE A 63 -1.73 1.69 -4.48
CA ILE A 63 -1.35 1.73 -3.08
C ILE A 63 -1.21 0.31 -2.57
N ALA A 64 -0.15 0.04 -1.81
CA ALA A 64 0.02 -1.24 -1.13
C ALA A 64 0.37 -1.02 0.35
N ILE A 65 -0.25 -1.81 1.22
CA ILE A 65 -0.09 -1.74 2.68
C ILE A 65 0.10 -3.16 3.21
N ARG A 66 1.16 -3.39 3.97
CA ARG A 66 1.32 -4.62 4.78
C ARG A 66 1.38 -4.24 6.25
N THR A 67 0.63 -4.95 7.07
CA THR A 67 0.66 -4.81 8.54
C THR A 67 1.04 -6.17 9.13
N PRO A 68 2.34 -6.46 9.34
CA PRO A 68 2.75 -7.75 9.85
C PRO A 68 2.01 -8.12 11.15
N PRO A 69 1.64 -9.41 11.34
CA PRO A 69 1.99 -10.57 10.50
C PRO A 69 1.07 -10.77 9.27
N HIS A 70 0.18 -9.82 8.97
CA HIS A 70 -0.78 -9.97 7.88
C HIS A 70 -0.16 -9.70 6.50
N ASP A 71 -0.71 -10.36 5.49
CA ASP A 71 -0.27 -10.29 4.09
C ASP A 71 -0.41 -8.88 3.49
N LEU A 72 0.27 -8.67 2.36
CA LEU A 72 0.20 -7.43 1.60
C LEU A 72 -1.20 -7.24 0.99
N ILE A 73 -1.81 -6.08 1.24
CA ILE A 73 -3.06 -5.67 0.62
C ILE A 73 -2.75 -4.58 -0.40
N ILE A 74 -3.30 -4.72 -1.60
CA ILE A 74 -3.19 -3.74 -2.68
C ILE A 74 -4.55 -3.07 -2.90
N SER A 75 -4.52 -1.81 -3.34
CA SER A 75 -5.70 -1.11 -3.79
C SER A 75 -6.30 -1.74 -5.05
N TYR A 76 -7.52 -1.36 -5.37
CA TYR A 76 -8.08 -1.53 -6.70
C TYR A 76 -7.11 -0.98 -7.77
N ALA A 77 -6.95 -1.73 -8.86
CA ALA A 77 -6.05 -1.41 -9.96
C ALA A 77 -6.68 -1.87 -11.28
N ASP A 78 -6.89 -0.92 -12.21
CA ASP A 78 -7.36 -1.21 -13.57
C ASP A 78 -6.23 -1.63 -14.53
N ASP A 79 -4.98 -1.34 -14.16
CA ASP A 79 -3.79 -1.54 -14.99
C ASP A 79 -2.86 -2.56 -14.35
N LEU A 80 -2.82 -3.77 -14.92
CA LEU A 80 -2.00 -4.88 -14.43
C LEU A 80 -0.49 -4.58 -14.46
N SER A 81 -0.02 -3.66 -15.31
CA SER A 81 1.40 -3.29 -15.33
C SER A 81 1.87 -2.64 -14.02
N THR A 82 0.95 -2.08 -13.23
CA THR A 82 1.25 -1.56 -11.89
C THR A 82 1.66 -2.67 -10.91
N ILE A 83 1.09 -3.87 -11.07
CA ILE A 83 1.39 -5.03 -10.24
C ILE A 83 2.78 -5.59 -10.58
N GLU A 84 3.16 -5.57 -11.86
CA GLU A 84 4.50 -5.99 -12.30
C GLU A 84 5.57 -5.14 -11.62
N VAL A 85 5.42 -3.81 -11.65
CA VAL A 85 6.36 -2.89 -11.00
C VAL A 85 6.41 -3.10 -9.48
N LEU A 86 5.27 -3.29 -8.81
CA LEU A 86 5.26 -3.60 -7.38
C LEU A 86 6.03 -4.89 -7.08
N THR A 87 5.84 -5.93 -7.91
CA THR A 87 6.47 -7.24 -7.71
C THR A 87 7.99 -7.16 -7.88
N GLU A 88 8.46 -6.40 -8.87
CA GLU A 88 9.89 -6.12 -9.07
C GLU A 88 10.48 -5.42 -7.83
N GLU A 89 9.83 -4.37 -7.34
CA GLU A 89 10.30 -3.60 -6.18
C GLU A 89 10.37 -4.43 -4.90
N LEU A 90 9.36 -5.26 -4.63
CA LEU A 90 9.35 -6.16 -3.47
C LEU A 90 10.45 -7.23 -3.57
N THR A 91 10.70 -7.74 -4.78
CA THR A 91 11.76 -8.72 -5.04
C THR A 91 13.14 -8.09 -4.79
N MET A 92 13.37 -6.86 -5.25
CA MET A 92 14.64 -6.16 -5.02
C MET A 92 14.89 -5.87 -3.54
N ARG A 93 13.84 -5.58 -2.77
CA ARG A 93 13.94 -5.31 -1.33
C ARG A 93 14.09 -6.60 -0.48
N ASN A 94 14.03 -7.78 -1.11
CA ASN A 94 14.03 -9.08 -0.45
C ASN A 94 12.91 -9.21 0.60
N GLU A 95 11.75 -8.62 0.30
CA GLU A 95 10.59 -8.66 1.18
C GLU A 95 9.94 -10.06 1.13
N ASN A 96 9.87 -10.73 2.28
CA ASN A 96 9.21 -12.03 2.37
C ASN A 96 7.69 -11.81 2.43
N CYS A 97 7.06 -11.71 1.27
CA CYS A 97 5.61 -11.65 1.16
C CYS A 97 5.07 -13.08 1.04
N GLN A 98 4.60 -13.65 2.16
CA GLN A 98 3.66 -14.76 2.06
C GLN A 98 2.35 -14.15 1.54
N GLY A 99 1.91 -14.59 0.36
CA GLY A 99 0.67 -14.11 -0.24
C GLY A 99 -0.20 -15.30 -0.59
N VAL A 100 -1.52 -15.14 -0.47
CA VAL A 100 -2.49 -16.07 -1.03
C VAL A 100 -2.56 -15.86 -2.55
N LYS A 101 -2.14 -16.88 -3.31
CA LYS A 101 -2.40 -16.96 -4.75
C LYS A 101 -3.91 -17.20 -4.95
N PHE A 102 -4.61 -16.27 -5.58
CA PHE A 102 -5.94 -16.51 -6.12
C PHE A 102 -5.84 -17.26 -7.45
#